data_AF-A0A3M5GLP5-F1
#
_entry.id   AF-A0A3M5GLP5-F1
#
_cell.length_a   1.000
_cell.length_b   1.000
_cell.length_c   1.000
_cell.angle_alpha   90.00
_cell.angle_beta   90.00
_cell.angle_gamma   90.00
#
_symmetry.space_group_name_H-M   'P 1'
#
loop_
_entity.id
_entity.type
_entity.pdbx_description
1 polymer ?
#
loop_
_entity_poly.entity_id
_entity_poly.type
_entity_poly.pdbx_seq_one_letter_code
_entity_poly.pdbx_strand_id
1 'polypeptide(L)'
;MAGKDKLSILYLDLARHPVAADDYAGEDIRFSTMFEVLERELGCTQAVFGEVNVDWLRIREGCEHILSNQSKDLRVASWLAWALYECESVSGLAAGLGLIHYLCKERWLLFHPRKLRTRSASMQWLLLKLEKALGEDISITHQLPEFQQLLRQLDGLDEIFNLYLGSDAPLLLPLRRRLARMIQRAEQVEQEPVKVVERVKQAAVQLFSSDSDIDNERDAQRALSMQENSVRSLCRWWLKQKTTDLRAFRLGRSQVWYAVDSLPERNSEKITQLRRLPADKLSNYQERFEQGLYADLIVDLEASLAGSPFWFDGQRMVWNCLKALGGEAAMREVEVQFALLLKRIPDLVELRFHDGVPFADVETLQWIAAHILVPEGNSEKD
;
A
#
# COMPACT_ATOMS: atom_id res chain seq x y z
N MET A 1 -9.96 -11.67 4.91
CA MET A 1 -10.68 -11.42 6.19
C MET A 1 -10.67 -12.61 7.17
N ALA A 2 -10.60 -13.87 6.73
CA ALA A 2 -10.70 -15.06 7.61
C ALA A 2 -9.54 -15.31 8.61
N GLY A 3 -8.44 -14.53 8.59
CA GLY A 3 -7.33 -14.65 9.54
C GLY A 3 -7.47 -13.78 10.80
N LYS A 4 -8.22 -12.67 10.73
CA LYS A 4 -8.24 -11.61 11.75
C LYS A 4 -9.05 -11.99 13.00
N ASP A 5 -10.13 -12.74 12.86
CA ASP A 5 -10.91 -13.25 13.99
C ASP A 5 -10.22 -14.41 14.73
N LYS A 6 -9.25 -15.09 14.09
CA LYS A 6 -8.60 -16.28 14.67
C LYS A 6 -7.75 -15.96 15.89
N LEU A 7 -7.03 -14.84 15.90
CA LEU A 7 -6.20 -14.44 17.04
C LEU A 7 -7.06 -14.10 18.27
N SER A 8 -8.11 -13.30 18.08
CA SER A 8 -9.03 -12.95 19.16
C SER A 8 -9.68 -14.19 19.78
N ILE A 9 -10.09 -15.16 18.95
CA ILE A 9 -10.63 -16.45 19.44
C ILE A 9 -9.54 -17.22 20.21
N LEU A 10 -8.35 -17.37 19.64
CA LEU A 10 -7.24 -18.12 20.25
C LEU A 10 -6.90 -17.61 21.65
N TYR A 11 -6.71 -16.30 21.81
CA TYR A 11 -6.33 -15.75 23.12
C TYR A 11 -7.51 -15.67 24.10
N LEU A 12 -8.74 -15.56 23.61
CA LEU A 12 -9.92 -15.69 24.47
C LEU A 12 -10.05 -17.13 24.99
N ASP A 13 -9.77 -18.13 24.15
CA ASP A 13 -9.75 -19.53 24.56
C ASP A 13 -8.60 -19.79 25.54
N LEU A 14 -7.39 -19.27 25.28
CA LEU A 14 -6.28 -19.31 26.25
C LEU A 14 -6.67 -18.71 27.60
N ALA A 15 -7.44 -17.62 27.59
CA ALA A 15 -7.93 -17.00 28.80
C ALA A 15 -8.92 -17.92 29.53
N ARG A 16 -9.86 -18.55 28.81
CA ARG A 16 -10.92 -19.40 29.38
C ARG A 16 -10.42 -20.72 29.97
N HIS A 17 -9.39 -21.30 29.37
CA HIS A 17 -8.90 -22.60 29.80
C HIS A 17 -8.09 -22.49 31.10
N PRO A 18 -8.40 -23.30 32.12
CA PRO A 18 -7.63 -23.32 33.36
C PRO A 18 -6.21 -23.86 33.11
N VAL A 19 -5.26 -23.50 33.99
CA VAL A 19 -3.89 -24.03 33.95
C VAL A 19 -3.86 -25.53 34.28
N ALA A 20 -4.67 -25.96 35.26
CA ALA A 20 -4.87 -27.36 35.61
C ALA A 20 -6.35 -27.63 35.91
N ALA A 21 -6.79 -28.89 35.89
CA ALA A 21 -8.20 -29.26 36.03
C ALA A 21 -8.87 -28.68 37.29
N ASP A 22 -8.12 -28.61 38.40
CA ASP A 22 -8.61 -28.11 39.69
C ASP A 22 -8.01 -26.74 40.08
N ASP A 23 -7.14 -26.16 39.25
CA ASP A 23 -6.53 -24.85 39.48
C ASP A 23 -6.54 -24.00 38.21
N TYR A 24 -7.42 -23.02 38.20
CA TYR A 24 -7.54 -22.08 37.09
C TYR A 24 -6.30 -21.20 36.93
N ALA A 25 -5.77 -20.69 38.02
CA ALA A 25 -4.80 -19.59 38.00
C ALA A 25 -3.35 -20.06 38.16
N GLY A 26 -3.12 -21.26 38.70
CA GLY A 26 -1.79 -21.75 38.99
C GLY A 26 -1.09 -20.95 40.10
N GLU A 27 0.23 -21.03 40.11
CA GLU A 27 1.07 -20.43 41.15
C GLU A 27 1.55 -19.01 40.77
N ASP A 28 2.05 -18.24 41.75
CA ASP A 28 2.67 -16.94 41.46
C ASP A 28 4.00 -17.17 40.74
N ILE A 29 4.08 -16.72 39.49
CA ILE A 29 5.17 -17.03 38.59
C ILE A 29 6.44 -16.19 38.82
N ARG A 30 6.41 -15.20 39.74
CA ARG A 30 7.46 -14.17 39.94
C ARG A 30 8.89 -14.71 40.04
N PHE A 31 9.05 -15.87 40.68
CA PHE A 31 10.35 -16.48 40.99
C PHE A 31 10.65 -17.70 40.12
N SER A 32 9.88 -17.93 39.07
CA SER A 32 10.18 -19.00 38.11
C SER A 32 11.29 -18.56 37.17
N THR A 33 12.09 -19.54 36.73
CA THR A 33 13.17 -19.32 35.76
C THR A 33 12.64 -18.76 34.44
N MET A 34 11.45 -19.19 34.00
CA MET A 34 10.82 -18.70 32.77
C MET A 34 10.39 -17.24 32.87
N PHE A 35 9.87 -16.81 34.02
CA PHE A 35 9.54 -15.42 34.25
C PHE A 35 10.78 -14.53 34.26
N GLU A 36 11.85 -14.95 34.93
CA GLU A 36 13.11 -14.20 34.98
C GLU A 36 13.77 -14.06 33.60
N VAL A 37 13.70 -15.11 32.76
CA VAL A 37 14.18 -15.06 31.38
C VAL A 37 13.40 -14.03 30.56
N LEU A 38 12.07 -14.05 30.63
CA LEU A 38 11.22 -13.07 29.93
C LEU A 38 11.43 -11.64 30.46
N GLU A 39 11.53 -11.46 31.77
CA GLU A 39 11.78 -10.16 32.42
C GLU A 39 13.11 -9.56 31.92
N ARG A 40 14.15 -10.39 31.76
CA ARG A 40 15.44 -9.97 31.22
C ARG A 40 15.38 -9.62 29.73
N GLU A 41 14.73 -10.45 28.91
CA GLU A 41 14.55 -10.19 27.47
C GLU A 41 13.79 -8.87 27.23
N LEU A 42 12.77 -8.58 28.05
CA LEU A 42 12.06 -7.30 28.03
C LEU A 42 12.93 -6.14 28.51
N GLY A 43 13.80 -6.35 29.51
CA GLY A 43 14.75 -5.35 30.00
C GLY A 43 15.76 -4.89 28.94
N CYS A 44 16.12 -5.75 27.99
CA CYS A 44 16.96 -5.40 26.84
C CYS A 44 16.36 -4.30 25.95
N THR A 45 15.02 -4.12 25.94
CA THR A 45 14.34 -3.03 25.21
C THR A 45 14.68 -1.63 25.77
N GLN A 46 15.29 -1.53 26.95
CA GLN A 46 15.63 -0.28 27.64
C GLN A 46 17.15 0.04 27.60
N ALA A 47 17.95 -0.77 26.89
CA ALA A 47 19.38 -0.53 26.78
C ALA A 47 19.68 0.71 25.94
N VAL A 48 20.41 1.68 26.52
CA VAL A 48 20.77 2.98 25.91
C VAL A 48 21.90 2.84 24.88
N PHE A 49 22.57 1.69 24.81
CA PHE A 49 23.70 1.43 23.91
C PHE A 49 23.48 0.15 23.10
N GLY A 50 23.34 0.31 21.78
CA GLY A 50 23.30 -0.76 20.78
C GLY A 50 21.90 -1.11 20.27
N GLU A 51 21.77 -1.38 18.96
CA GLU A 51 20.58 -2.01 18.37
C GLU A 51 20.45 -3.43 18.93
N VAL A 52 19.76 -3.58 20.05
CA VAL A 52 19.35 -4.90 20.53
C VAL A 52 18.09 -5.28 19.79
N ASN A 53 18.21 -6.20 18.82
CA ASN A 53 17.07 -6.77 18.12
C ASN A 53 16.34 -7.70 19.10
N VAL A 54 15.20 -7.27 19.62
CA VAL A 54 14.40 -8.03 20.59
C VAL A 54 13.54 -9.03 19.82
N ASP A 55 13.68 -10.31 20.17
CA ASP A 55 12.90 -11.38 19.56
C ASP A 55 11.49 -11.43 20.18
N TRP A 56 10.58 -10.65 19.60
CA TRP A 56 9.19 -10.58 20.05
C TRP A 56 8.41 -11.88 19.85
N LEU A 57 8.81 -12.70 18.88
CA LEU A 57 8.20 -14.01 18.65
C LEU A 57 8.50 -14.95 19.83
N ARG A 58 9.76 -14.99 20.26
CA ARG A 58 10.19 -15.77 21.44
C ARG A 58 9.50 -15.29 22.73
N ILE A 59 9.40 -13.98 22.92
CA ILE A 59 8.70 -13.40 24.09
C ILE A 59 7.21 -13.82 24.08
N ARG A 60 6.56 -13.77 22.91
CA ARG A 60 5.17 -14.21 22.76
C ARG A 60 5.01 -15.68 23.15
N GLU A 61 5.82 -16.58 22.57
CA GLU A 61 5.77 -18.02 22.85
C GLU A 61 6.00 -18.33 24.34
N GLY A 62 6.96 -17.64 24.97
CA GLY A 62 7.23 -17.79 26.40
C GLY A 62 6.05 -17.32 27.27
N CYS A 63 5.42 -16.19 26.92
CA CYS A 63 4.24 -15.70 27.64
C CYS A 63 3.04 -16.65 27.47
N GLU A 64 2.81 -17.17 26.27
CA GLU A 64 1.79 -18.19 26.00
C GLU A 64 2.01 -19.45 26.81
N HIS A 65 3.25 -19.94 26.87
CA HIS A 65 3.60 -21.14 27.62
C HIS A 65 3.30 -20.98 29.12
N ILE A 66 3.65 -19.82 29.70
CA ILE A 66 3.33 -19.52 31.11
C ILE A 66 1.82 -19.44 31.32
N LEU A 67 1.11 -18.67 30.49
CA LEU A 67 -0.33 -18.44 30.64
C LEU A 67 -1.15 -19.71 30.40
N SER A 68 -0.66 -20.66 29.59
CA SER A 68 -1.33 -21.95 29.37
C SER A 68 -1.03 -22.97 30.47
N ASN A 69 0.23 -23.06 30.93
CA ASN A 69 0.68 -24.23 31.70
C ASN A 69 1.10 -23.95 33.15
N GLN A 70 1.30 -22.69 33.55
CA GLN A 70 1.92 -22.39 34.85
C GLN A 70 1.15 -21.37 35.68
N SER A 71 0.78 -20.23 35.07
CA SER A 71 0.17 -19.13 35.83
C SER A 71 -0.67 -18.20 34.97
N LYS A 72 -1.90 -17.90 35.41
CA LYS A 72 -2.67 -16.76 34.94
C LYS A 72 -2.19 -15.52 35.70
N ASP A 73 -1.21 -14.83 35.10
CA ASP A 73 -0.57 -13.65 35.69
C ASP A 73 -0.74 -12.38 34.83
N LEU A 74 -1.12 -11.26 35.46
CA LEU A 74 -1.33 -9.98 34.79
C LEU A 74 -0.04 -9.40 34.20
N ARG A 75 1.11 -9.61 34.83
CA ARG A 75 2.40 -9.13 34.31
C ARG A 75 2.68 -9.79 32.97
N VAL A 76 2.55 -11.11 32.94
CA VAL A 76 2.77 -11.92 31.73
C VAL A 76 1.71 -11.62 30.67
N ALA A 77 0.45 -11.43 31.06
CA ALA A 77 -0.60 -11.03 30.14
C ALA A 77 -0.33 -9.63 29.53
N SER A 78 0.16 -8.68 30.33
CA SER A 78 0.58 -7.35 29.84
C SER A 78 1.76 -7.44 28.87
N TRP A 79 2.72 -8.32 29.13
CA TRP A 79 3.85 -8.56 28.22
C TRP A 79 3.40 -9.23 26.92
N LEU A 80 2.52 -10.24 27.00
CA LEU A 80 1.94 -10.90 25.84
C LEU A 80 1.19 -9.91 24.95
N ALA A 81 0.37 -9.04 25.53
CA ALA A 81 -0.38 -8.04 24.77
C ALA A 81 0.54 -7.09 23.99
N TRP A 82 1.71 -6.76 24.54
CA TRP A 82 2.71 -5.95 23.84
C TRP A 82 3.49 -6.75 22.79
N ALA A 83 3.90 -7.98 23.08
CA ALA A 83 4.57 -8.85 22.10
C ALA A 83 3.68 -9.13 20.88
N LEU A 84 2.37 -9.28 21.10
CA LEU A 84 1.37 -9.38 20.05
C LEU A 84 1.23 -8.11 19.21
N TYR A 85 1.36 -6.93 19.82
CA TYR A 85 1.41 -5.69 19.06
C TYR A 85 2.66 -5.63 18.16
N GLU A 86 3.80 -6.07 18.65
CA GLU A 86 5.05 -6.05 17.87
C GLU A 86 5.05 -7.09 16.73
N CYS A 87 4.37 -8.22 16.91
CA CYS A 87 4.28 -9.27 15.88
C CYS A 87 3.15 -9.04 14.87
N GLU A 88 1.95 -8.64 15.33
CA GLU A 88 0.72 -8.55 14.53
C GLU A 88 0.04 -7.17 14.55
N SER A 89 0.72 -6.14 15.05
CA SER A 89 0.21 -4.77 15.13
C SER A 89 -1.12 -4.68 15.90
N VAL A 90 -2.01 -3.77 15.48
CA VAL A 90 -3.30 -3.47 16.14
C VAL A 90 -4.17 -4.71 16.32
N SER A 91 -4.12 -5.66 15.37
CA SER A 91 -4.90 -6.91 15.46
C SER A 91 -4.42 -7.79 16.61
N GLY A 92 -3.10 -7.92 16.79
CA GLY A 92 -2.52 -8.65 17.92
C GLY A 92 -2.83 -7.97 19.24
N LEU A 93 -2.73 -6.64 19.29
CA LEU A 93 -3.06 -5.86 20.48
C LEU A 93 -4.52 -6.05 20.92
N ALA A 94 -5.47 -6.05 19.97
CA ALA A 94 -6.89 -6.26 20.26
C ALA A 94 -7.16 -7.65 20.85
N ALA A 95 -6.42 -8.67 20.38
CA ALA A 95 -6.44 -10.02 20.94
C ALA A 95 -5.89 -10.04 22.38
N GLY A 96 -4.71 -9.45 22.59
CA GLY A 96 -4.05 -9.39 23.91
C GLY A 96 -4.84 -8.61 24.96
N LEU A 97 -5.36 -7.43 24.60
CA LEU A 97 -6.26 -6.66 25.48
C LEU A 97 -7.58 -7.40 25.72
N GLY A 98 -8.07 -8.19 24.76
CA GLY A 98 -9.23 -9.05 24.93
C GLY A 98 -9.01 -10.11 26.00
N LEU A 99 -7.85 -10.77 25.98
CA LEU A 99 -7.43 -11.71 27.02
C LEU A 99 -7.37 -11.04 28.39
N ILE A 100 -6.70 -9.88 28.50
CA ILE A 100 -6.58 -9.16 29.77
C ILE A 100 -7.95 -8.73 30.29
N HIS A 101 -8.78 -8.15 29.43
CA HIS A 101 -10.14 -7.73 29.78
C HIS A 101 -11.00 -8.90 30.26
N TYR A 102 -10.97 -10.04 29.58
CA TYR A 102 -11.70 -11.24 30.01
C TYR A 102 -11.24 -11.72 31.40
N LEU A 103 -9.92 -11.86 31.61
CA LEU A 103 -9.36 -12.32 32.89
C LEU A 103 -9.70 -11.36 34.03
N CYS A 104 -9.59 -10.05 33.79
CA CYS A 104 -9.95 -9.03 34.75
C CYS A 104 -11.45 -9.04 35.06
N LYS A 105 -12.32 -9.28 34.08
CA LYS A 105 -13.77 -9.27 34.26
C LYS A 105 -14.28 -10.51 34.99
N GLU A 106 -13.91 -11.70 34.51
CA GLU A 106 -14.51 -12.96 34.95
C GLU A 106 -13.75 -13.63 36.10
N ARG A 107 -12.49 -13.25 36.31
CA ARG A 107 -11.53 -14.01 37.13
C ARG A 107 -10.61 -13.13 37.99
N TRP A 108 -10.98 -11.87 38.23
CA TRP A 108 -10.18 -10.89 39.00
C TRP A 108 -9.57 -11.46 40.29
N LEU A 109 -10.37 -12.19 41.07
CA LEU A 109 -9.95 -12.70 42.38
C LEU A 109 -8.96 -13.85 42.29
N LEU A 110 -8.95 -14.59 41.18
CA LEU A 110 -8.08 -15.76 40.99
C LEU A 110 -6.72 -15.37 40.41
N PHE A 111 -6.63 -14.20 39.76
CA PHE A 111 -5.47 -13.78 38.98
C PHE A 111 -4.23 -13.43 39.83
N HIS A 112 -3.04 -13.75 39.34
CA HIS A 112 -1.79 -13.24 39.91
C HIS A 112 -1.38 -11.91 39.24
N PRO A 113 -0.58 -11.06 39.90
CA PRO A 113 -0.17 -11.14 41.30
C PRO A 113 -1.31 -10.78 42.25
N ARG A 114 -1.31 -11.33 43.48
CA ARG A 114 -2.35 -11.03 44.50
C ARG A 114 -2.33 -9.60 45.01
N LYS A 115 -1.16 -8.93 44.94
CA LYS A 115 -0.98 -7.55 45.38
C LYS A 115 -1.57 -6.57 44.35
N LEU A 116 -2.56 -5.78 44.77
CA LEU A 116 -3.25 -4.79 43.93
C LEU A 116 -2.29 -3.75 43.32
N ARG A 117 -1.32 -3.25 44.10
CA ARG A 117 -0.31 -2.30 43.61
C ARG A 117 0.50 -2.86 42.45
N THR A 118 0.83 -4.15 42.48
CA THR A 118 1.59 -4.80 41.41
C THR A 118 0.72 -4.98 40.15
N ARG A 119 -0.58 -5.24 40.32
CA ARG A 119 -1.52 -5.27 39.19
C ARG A 119 -1.60 -3.90 38.49
N SER A 120 -1.73 -2.83 39.28
CA SER A 120 -1.70 -1.46 38.76
C SER A 120 -0.40 -1.15 38.00
N ALA A 121 0.75 -1.49 38.59
CA ALA A 121 2.05 -1.30 37.94
C ALA A 121 2.21 -2.08 36.63
N SER A 122 1.67 -3.30 36.55
CA SER A 122 1.71 -4.14 35.33
C SER A 122 0.95 -3.49 34.19
N MET A 123 -0.25 -2.99 34.48
CA MET A 123 -1.06 -2.27 33.50
C MET A 123 -0.44 -0.92 33.13
N GLN A 124 0.14 -0.19 34.10
CA GLN A 124 0.83 1.06 33.85
C GLN A 124 2.02 0.89 32.89
N TRP A 125 2.77 -0.22 33.01
CA TRP A 125 3.85 -0.56 32.08
C TRP A 125 3.32 -0.72 30.64
N LEU A 126 2.21 -1.43 30.45
CA LEU A 126 1.59 -1.59 29.13
C LEU A 126 1.08 -0.25 28.59
N LEU A 127 0.40 0.54 29.44
CA LEU A 127 -0.12 1.86 29.10
C LEU A 127 0.95 2.79 28.52
N LEU A 128 2.13 2.88 29.14
CA LEU A 128 3.24 3.70 28.65
C LEU A 128 3.69 3.30 27.24
N LYS A 129 3.65 2.00 26.92
CA LYS A 129 3.97 1.50 25.58
C LYS A 129 2.87 1.86 24.59
N LEU A 130 1.60 1.67 24.95
CA LEU A 130 0.44 2.03 24.13
C LEU A 130 0.37 3.53 23.85
N GLU A 131 0.73 4.37 24.82
CA GLU A 131 0.75 5.82 24.66
C GLU A 131 1.70 6.26 23.55
N LYS A 132 2.89 5.66 23.50
CA LYS A 132 3.91 5.87 22.46
C LYS A 132 3.51 5.27 21.12
N ALA A 133 2.94 4.06 21.14
CA ALA A 133 2.61 3.28 19.95
C ALA A 133 1.38 3.79 19.20
N LEU A 134 0.39 4.34 19.92
CA LEU A 134 -0.89 4.79 19.38
C LEU A 134 -0.94 6.33 19.25
N GLY A 135 0.07 6.93 18.62
CA GLY A 135 0.16 8.38 18.39
C GLY A 135 -0.96 8.97 17.51
N GLU A 136 -1.06 10.30 17.44
CA GLU A 136 -2.15 10.99 16.73
C GLU A 136 -2.12 10.83 15.19
N ASP A 137 -0.98 10.47 14.60
CA ASP A 137 -0.77 10.40 13.14
C ASP A 137 -1.04 9.03 12.50
N ILE A 138 -1.56 8.05 13.26
CA ILE A 138 -1.82 6.71 12.75
C ILE A 138 -3.10 6.69 11.93
N SER A 139 -3.00 6.24 10.67
CA SER A 139 -4.16 6.04 9.81
C SER A 139 -4.98 4.84 10.27
N ILE A 140 -6.23 5.08 10.67
CA ILE A 140 -7.13 4.02 11.21
C ILE A 140 -8.27 3.64 10.27
N THR A 141 -8.38 4.26 9.10
CA THR A 141 -9.55 4.15 8.21
C THR A 141 -9.86 2.71 7.78
N HIS A 142 -8.84 1.87 7.58
CA HIS A 142 -9.02 0.46 7.20
C HIS A 142 -8.99 -0.53 8.39
N GLN A 143 -8.90 -0.01 9.62
CA GLN A 143 -8.80 -0.79 10.86
C GLN A 143 -9.80 -0.29 11.92
N LEU A 144 -10.86 0.41 11.48
CA LEU A 144 -11.84 1.01 12.38
C LEU A 144 -12.47 -0.02 13.36
N PRO A 145 -12.86 -1.23 12.92
CA PRO A 145 -13.40 -2.25 13.84
C PRO A 145 -12.42 -2.64 14.95
N GLU A 146 -11.14 -2.79 14.62
CA GLU A 146 -10.09 -3.13 15.58
C GLU A 146 -9.91 -1.99 16.60
N PHE A 147 -9.88 -0.72 16.15
CA PHE A 147 -9.81 0.43 17.06
C PHE A 147 -11.06 0.59 17.94
N GLN A 148 -12.25 0.35 17.41
CA GLN A 148 -13.50 0.32 18.20
C GLN A 148 -13.49 -0.81 19.24
N GLN A 149 -12.91 -1.98 18.90
CA GLN A 149 -12.74 -3.07 19.85
C GLN A 149 -11.75 -2.70 20.96
N LEU A 150 -10.61 -2.11 20.61
CA LEU A 150 -9.62 -1.62 21.59
C LEU A 150 -10.25 -0.62 22.56
N LEU A 151 -11.03 0.35 22.06
CA LEU A 151 -11.71 1.34 22.91
C LEU A 151 -12.67 0.66 23.89
N ARG A 152 -13.52 -0.27 23.42
CA ARG A 152 -14.45 -1.02 24.28
C ARG A 152 -13.75 -1.84 25.36
N GLN A 153 -12.63 -2.48 25.02
CA GLN A 153 -11.83 -3.26 25.98
C GLN A 153 -11.20 -2.34 27.04
N LEU A 154 -10.68 -1.18 26.63
CA LEU A 154 -10.10 -0.19 27.55
C LEU A 154 -11.17 0.47 28.44
N ASP A 155 -12.39 0.70 27.93
CA ASP A 155 -13.52 1.18 28.72
C ASP A 155 -13.86 0.18 29.84
N GLY A 156 -14.03 -1.10 29.50
CA GLY A 156 -14.33 -2.12 30.49
C GLY A 156 -13.20 -2.34 31.50
N LEU A 157 -11.94 -2.26 31.06
CA LEU A 157 -10.79 -2.31 31.97
C LEU A 157 -10.75 -1.13 32.93
N ASP A 158 -11.09 0.08 32.47
CA ASP A 158 -11.16 1.27 33.34
C ASP A 158 -12.23 1.12 34.43
N GLU A 159 -13.41 0.59 34.09
CA GLU A 159 -14.46 0.30 35.07
C GLU A 159 -13.99 -0.72 36.12
N ILE A 160 -13.37 -1.82 35.68
CA ILE A 160 -12.87 -2.87 36.57
C ILE A 160 -11.76 -2.33 37.48
N PHE A 161 -10.81 -1.58 36.92
CA PHE A 161 -9.72 -1.01 37.70
C PHE A 161 -10.21 0.06 38.68
N ASN A 162 -11.15 0.92 38.29
CA ASN A 162 -11.76 1.88 39.23
C ASN A 162 -12.50 1.16 40.37
N LEU A 163 -13.20 0.06 40.07
CA LEU A 163 -13.92 -0.73 41.07
C LEU A 163 -12.97 -1.38 42.10
N TYR A 164 -11.87 -1.98 41.64
CA TYR A 164 -11.01 -2.79 42.52
C TYR A 164 -9.75 -2.08 43.02
N LEU A 165 -9.27 -1.04 42.34
CA LEU A 165 -8.04 -0.32 42.67
C LEU A 165 -8.30 1.11 43.17
N GLY A 166 -9.49 1.68 42.92
CA GLY A 166 -9.85 3.01 43.39
C GLY A 166 -8.83 4.08 42.95
N SER A 167 -8.24 4.80 43.91
CA SER A 167 -7.24 5.84 43.65
C SER A 167 -5.93 5.33 43.05
N ASP A 168 -5.64 4.04 43.18
CA ASP A 168 -4.43 3.41 42.63
C ASP A 168 -4.64 2.88 41.20
N ALA A 169 -5.81 3.11 40.60
CA ALA A 169 -6.11 2.69 39.24
C ALA A 169 -5.22 3.43 38.20
N PRO A 170 -4.72 2.72 37.18
CA PRO A 170 -3.95 3.36 36.11
C PRO A 170 -4.86 4.28 35.28
N LEU A 171 -4.34 5.45 34.88
CA LEU A 171 -5.12 6.47 34.16
C LEU A 171 -5.32 6.08 32.69
N LEU A 172 -6.41 5.39 32.37
CA LEU A 172 -6.75 4.99 31.00
C LEU A 172 -7.47 6.11 30.21
N LEU A 173 -8.04 7.09 30.91
CA LEU A 173 -8.84 8.17 30.32
C LEU A 173 -8.14 8.95 29.18
N PRO A 174 -6.85 9.33 29.27
CA PRO A 174 -6.18 10.06 28.19
C PRO A 174 -6.11 9.25 26.89
N LEU A 175 -5.71 7.97 26.98
CA LEU A 175 -5.63 7.07 25.84
C LEU A 175 -7.02 6.81 25.23
N ARG A 176 -8.02 6.56 26.06
CA ARG A 176 -9.42 6.36 25.63
C ARG A 176 -9.97 7.57 24.88
N ARG A 177 -9.78 8.79 25.42
CA ARG A 177 -10.19 10.04 24.75
C ARG A 177 -9.50 10.23 23.40
N ARG A 178 -8.22 9.87 23.30
CA ARG A 178 -7.48 9.94 22.03
C ARG A 178 -8.06 8.96 21.00
N LEU A 179 -8.25 7.70 21.38
CA LEU A 179 -8.84 6.68 20.50
C LEU A 179 -10.26 7.07 20.08
N ALA A 180 -11.09 7.55 21.00
CA ALA A 180 -12.45 8.02 20.69
C ALA A 180 -12.45 9.18 19.68
N ARG A 181 -11.53 10.15 19.82
CA ARG A 181 -11.37 11.24 18.83
C ARG A 181 -10.94 10.71 17.46
N MET A 182 -10.01 9.76 17.41
CA MET A 182 -9.55 9.16 16.15
C MET A 182 -10.68 8.39 15.47
N ILE A 183 -11.39 7.54 16.23
CA ILE A 183 -12.56 6.79 15.76
C ILE A 183 -13.64 7.74 15.26
N GLN A 184 -13.98 8.78 16.02
CA GLN A 184 -14.98 9.77 15.60
C GLN A 184 -14.59 10.47 14.29
N ARG A 185 -13.31 10.82 14.10
CA ARG A 185 -12.82 11.41 12.83
C ARG A 185 -12.95 10.41 11.68
N ALA A 186 -12.58 9.15 11.89
CA ALA A 186 -12.69 8.11 10.87
C ALA A 186 -14.15 7.76 10.55
N GLU A 187 -15.02 7.67 11.57
CA GLU A 187 -16.46 7.49 11.43
C GLU A 187 -17.13 8.67 10.73
N GLN A 188 -16.66 9.91 10.91
CA GLN A 188 -17.17 11.05 10.15
C GLN A 188 -16.84 10.92 8.65
N VAL A 189 -15.64 10.45 8.32
CA VAL A 189 -15.24 10.11 6.93
C VAL A 189 -16.04 8.91 6.39
N GLU A 190 -16.43 7.95 7.24
CA GLU A 190 -17.24 6.77 6.90
C GLU A 190 -18.78 6.96 7.01
N GLN A 191 -19.27 8.06 7.60
CA GLN A 191 -20.69 8.44 7.69
C GLN A 191 -21.07 9.48 6.63
N GLU A 192 -20.11 10.21 6.07
CA GLU A 192 -20.27 10.92 4.78
C GLU A 192 -20.87 10.04 3.64
N PRO A 193 -20.60 8.72 3.50
CA PRO A 193 -21.22 7.84 2.51
C PRO A 193 -22.70 7.53 2.76
N VAL A 194 -23.18 7.45 4.01
CA VAL A 194 -24.50 6.84 4.33
C VAL A 194 -25.64 7.87 4.35
N LYS A 195 -25.40 9.10 4.83
CA LYS A 195 -26.36 10.22 4.64
C LYS A 195 -26.39 10.73 3.20
N VAL A 196 -25.39 10.34 2.40
CA VAL A 196 -25.34 10.60 0.96
C VAL A 196 -26.31 9.70 0.21
N VAL A 197 -26.49 8.40 0.52
CA VAL A 197 -27.35 7.50 -0.29
C VAL A 197 -28.83 7.92 -0.38
N GLU A 198 -29.41 8.43 0.71
CA GLU A 198 -30.86 8.74 0.77
C GLU A 198 -31.19 10.13 0.22
N ARG A 199 -30.26 11.09 0.37
CA ARG A 199 -30.29 12.34 -0.40
C ARG A 199 -29.90 12.12 -1.87
N VAL A 200 -29.08 11.12 -2.19
CA VAL A 200 -28.63 10.82 -3.57
C VAL A 200 -29.78 10.37 -4.46
N LYS A 201 -30.83 9.69 -3.99
CA LYS A 201 -31.96 9.36 -4.88
C LYS A 201 -32.78 10.57 -5.31
N GLN A 202 -33.00 11.54 -4.43
CA GLN A 202 -33.78 12.75 -4.75
C GLN A 202 -32.91 13.88 -5.33
N ALA A 203 -31.65 13.97 -4.92
CA ALA A 203 -30.68 14.91 -5.46
C ALA A 203 -30.03 14.42 -6.77
N ALA A 204 -29.99 13.11 -7.08
CA ALA A 204 -29.57 12.66 -8.42
C ALA A 204 -30.53 13.16 -9.51
N VAL A 205 -31.82 13.31 -9.23
CA VAL A 205 -32.75 13.88 -10.22
C VAL A 205 -32.56 15.40 -10.40
N GLN A 206 -31.92 16.10 -9.47
CA GLN A 206 -31.76 17.57 -9.48
C GLN A 206 -30.30 18.07 -9.65
N LEU A 207 -29.27 17.25 -9.42
CA LEU A 207 -27.86 17.58 -9.62
C LEU A 207 -27.29 17.08 -10.96
N PHE A 208 -28.02 16.22 -11.70
CA PHE A 208 -27.74 15.94 -13.12
C PHE A 208 -28.42 16.96 -14.07
N SER A 209 -28.82 18.12 -13.53
CA SER A 209 -29.07 19.32 -14.33
C SER A 209 -28.00 20.38 -13.97
N SER A 210 -27.01 20.50 -14.88
CA SER A 210 -25.82 21.37 -14.99
C SER A 210 -24.63 21.07 -14.05
N ASP A 211 -23.47 20.54 -14.48
CA ASP A 211 -22.90 20.32 -15.83
C ASP A 211 -22.16 18.97 -15.87
N SER A 212 -22.69 18.00 -16.62
CA SER A 212 -21.79 17.17 -17.42
C SER A 212 -21.47 17.99 -18.65
N ASP A 213 -20.23 18.47 -18.76
CA ASP A 213 -19.70 19.05 -20.02
C ASP A 213 -19.70 18.02 -21.18
N ILE A 214 -20.21 16.80 -20.95
CA ILE A 214 -20.28 15.65 -21.83
C ILE A 214 -21.69 15.06 -21.76
N ASP A 215 -22.64 15.69 -22.46
CA ASP A 215 -24.02 15.20 -22.56
C ASP A 215 -24.27 14.34 -23.82
N ASN A 216 -23.29 14.33 -24.72
CA ASN A 216 -23.33 13.59 -25.97
C ASN A 216 -21.91 13.23 -26.43
N GLU A 217 -21.83 12.39 -27.47
CA GLU A 217 -20.57 11.92 -28.05
C GLU A 217 -19.68 13.08 -28.55
N ARG A 218 -20.28 14.17 -29.06
CA ARG A 218 -19.52 15.33 -29.55
C ARG A 218 -18.83 16.07 -28.41
N ASP A 219 -19.49 16.16 -27.27
CA ASP A 219 -18.96 16.79 -26.08
C ASP A 219 -17.89 15.91 -25.41
N ALA A 220 -18.05 14.57 -25.45
CA ALA A 220 -17.03 13.61 -25.05
C ALA A 220 -15.75 13.78 -25.89
N GLN A 221 -15.90 13.90 -27.21
CA GLN A 221 -14.79 14.13 -28.14
C GLN A 221 -14.09 15.46 -27.88
N ARG A 222 -14.84 16.52 -27.53
CA ARG A 222 -14.25 17.82 -27.16
C ARG A 222 -13.45 17.72 -25.87
N ALA A 223 -14.02 17.12 -24.83
CA ALA A 223 -13.34 16.93 -23.55
C ALA A 223 -12.07 16.07 -23.70
N LEU A 224 -12.16 15.00 -24.48
CA LEU A 224 -11.01 14.17 -24.82
C LEU A 224 -9.92 14.97 -25.54
N SER A 225 -10.30 15.77 -26.55
CA SER A 225 -9.36 16.63 -27.28
C SER A 225 -8.68 17.66 -26.36
N MET A 226 -9.40 18.22 -25.39
CA MET A 226 -8.85 19.14 -24.39
C MET A 226 -7.86 18.42 -23.46
N GLN A 227 -8.19 17.21 -23.05
CA GLN A 227 -7.35 16.37 -22.20
C GLN A 227 -6.06 15.95 -22.92
N GLU A 228 -6.15 15.52 -24.19
CA GLU A 228 -5.00 15.22 -25.05
C GLU A 228 -4.03 16.41 -25.18
N ASN A 229 -4.57 17.61 -25.43
CA ASN A 229 -3.77 18.82 -25.55
C ASN A 229 -3.09 19.20 -24.22
N SER A 230 -3.78 19.00 -23.10
CA SER A 230 -3.26 19.26 -21.75
C SER A 230 -2.13 18.29 -21.41
N VAL A 231 -2.32 17.00 -21.68
CA VAL A 231 -1.30 15.96 -21.48
C VAL A 231 -0.06 16.22 -22.33
N ARG A 232 -0.24 16.58 -23.62
CA ARG A 232 0.88 16.92 -24.51
C ARG A 232 1.70 18.10 -23.97
N SER A 233 1.03 19.13 -23.47
CA SER A 233 1.68 20.31 -22.88
C SER A 233 2.46 19.96 -21.61
N LEU A 234 1.88 19.11 -20.77
CA LEU A 234 2.49 18.65 -19.52
C LEU A 234 3.73 17.78 -19.75
N CYS A 235 3.64 16.81 -20.67
CA CYS A 235 4.78 15.97 -21.04
C CYS A 235 5.93 16.81 -21.61
N ARG A 236 5.62 17.77 -22.50
CA ARG A 236 6.62 18.71 -23.04
C ARG A 236 7.28 19.53 -21.94
N TRP A 237 6.51 19.99 -20.95
CA TRP A 237 7.04 20.75 -19.83
C TRP A 237 7.99 19.91 -18.97
N TRP A 238 7.61 18.68 -18.61
CA TRP A 238 8.48 17.77 -17.84
C TRP A 238 9.80 17.48 -18.57
N LEU A 239 9.75 17.19 -19.87
CA LEU A 239 10.95 16.90 -20.66
C LEU A 239 11.90 18.10 -20.78
N LYS A 240 11.37 19.33 -20.78
CA LYS A 240 12.19 20.55 -20.73
C LYS A 240 12.89 20.74 -19.39
N GLN A 241 12.29 20.30 -18.28
CA GLN A 241 12.91 20.38 -16.95
C GLN A 241 13.94 19.25 -16.76
N LYS A 242 13.57 18.04 -17.17
CA LYS A 242 14.40 16.84 -17.11
C LYS A 242 14.05 15.95 -18.30
N THR A 243 14.98 15.85 -19.25
CA THR A 243 14.79 15.06 -20.48
C THR A 243 14.61 13.57 -20.24
N THR A 244 15.02 13.08 -19.07
CA THR A 244 14.85 11.69 -18.60
C THR A 244 13.71 11.54 -17.58
N ASP A 245 12.75 12.47 -17.53
CA ASP A 245 11.59 12.36 -16.63
C ASP A 245 10.66 11.22 -17.04
N LEU A 246 10.59 10.20 -16.17
CA LEU A 246 9.80 8.98 -16.39
C LEU A 246 8.30 9.26 -16.60
N ARG A 247 7.77 10.34 -16.00
CA ARG A 247 6.34 10.68 -16.07
C ARG A 247 5.92 11.03 -17.49
N ALA A 248 6.79 11.70 -18.25
CA ALA A 248 6.51 12.08 -19.63
C ALA A 248 6.38 10.84 -20.52
N PHE A 249 7.26 9.86 -20.36
CA PHE A 249 7.22 8.61 -21.14
C PHE A 249 5.98 7.77 -20.78
N ARG A 250 5.70 7.58 -19.48
CA ARG A 250 4.53 6.81 -19.00
C ARG A 250 3.21 7.41 -19.47
N LEU A 251 2.99 8.69 -19.15
CA LEU A 251 1.73 9.37 -19.48
C LEU A 251 1.57 9.55 -20.98
N GLY A 252 2.65 9.90 -21.69
CA GLY A 252 2.65 10.05 -23.15
C GLY A 252 2.25 8.76 -23.87
N ARG A 253 2.86 7.62 -23.54
CA ARG A 253 2.50 6.34 -24.18
C ARG A 253 1.09 5.90 -23.82
N SER A 254 0.70 6.08 -22.55
CA SER A 254 -0.66 5.76 -22.11
C SER A 254 -1.69 6.54 -22.91
N GLN A 255 -1.52 7.85 -23.07
CA GLN A 255 -2.45 8.70 -23.84
C GLN A 255 -2.51 8.34 -25.33
N VAL A 256 -1.41 7.88 -25.91
CA VAL A 256 -1.35 7.58 -27.34
C VAL A 256 -1.93 6.19 -27.65
N TRP A 257 -1.78 5.23 -26.74
CA TRP A 257 -2.15 3.84 -26.97
C TRP A 257 -3.33 3.34 -26.11
N TYR A 258 -3.99 4.19 -25.30
CA TYR A 258 -5.13 3.73 -24.47
C TYR A 258 -6.30 3.25 -25.33
N ALA A 259 -6.60 3.94 -26.44
CA ALA A 259 -7.71 3.62 -27.33
C ALA A 259 -7.34 2.62 -28.44
N VAL A 260 -6.08 2.18 -28.50
CA VAL A 260 -5.62 1.24 -29.52
C VAL A 260 -5.86 -0.19 -29.01
N ASP A 261 -6.96 -0.78 -29.46
CA ASP A 261 -7.41 -2.12 -29.08
C ASP A 261 -7.44 -3.13 -30.24
N SER A 262 -7.31 -2.64 -31.47
CA SER A 262 -7.45 -3.42 -32.70
C SER A 262 -6.48 -2.95 -33.78
N LEU A 263 -6.21 -3.83 -34.76
CA LEU A 263 -5.36 -3.50 -35.91
C LEU A 263 -6.02 -2.42 -36.76
N PRO A 264 -5.28 -1.38 -37.20
CA PRO A 264 -5.77 -0.45 -38.21
C PRO A 264 -6.30 -1.16 -39.46
N GLU A 265 -7.26 -0.55 -40.15
CA GLU A 265 -7.75 -1.06 -41.42
C GLU A 265 -6.60 -1.16 -42.44
N ARG A 266 -6.50 -2.32 -43.11
CA ARG A 266 -5.42 -2.65 -44.03
C ARG A 266 -5.91 -3.47 -45.22
N ASN A 267 -5.21 -3.36 -46.34
CA ASN A 267 -5.43 -4.20 -47.52
C ASN A 267 -4.75 -5.59 -47.36
N SER A 268 -4.85 -6.43 -48.38
CA SER A 268 -4.21 -7.75 -48.43
C SER A 268 -2.68 -7.72 -48.31
N GLU A 269 -2.06 -6.57 -48.59
CA GLU A 269 -0.61 -6.35 -48.52
C GLU A 269 -0.17 -5.70 -47.20
N LYS A 270 -1.06 -5.65 -46.19
CA LYS A 270 -0.82 -5.04 -44.87
C LYS A 270 -0.58 -3.51 -44.91
N ILE A 271 -0.97 -2.85 -46.01
CA ILE A 271 -0.92 -1.39 -46.16
C ILE A 271 -2.18 -0.76 -45.57
N THR A 272 -1.96 0.26 -44.72
CA THR A 272 -3.00 1.02 -44.03
C THR A 272 -3.26 2.36 -44.71
N GLN A 273 -4.36 3.04 -44.36
CA GLN A 273 -4.63 4.42 -44.80
C GLN A 273 -3.87 5.49 -43.98
N LEU A 274 -3.05 5.06 -43.02
CA LEU A 274 -2.35 5.94 -42.11
C LEU A 274 -1.18 6.64 -42.83
N ARG A 275 -1.00 7.93 -42.52
CA ARG A 275 0.09 8.74 -43.07
C ARG A 275 1.30 8.74 -42.15
N ARG A 276 2.48 8.64 -42.75
CA ARG A 276 3.74 8.85 -42.06
C ARG A 276 4.01 10.34 -41.84
N LEU A 277 5.00 10.63 -41.00
CA LEU A 277 5.53 11.99 -40.87
C LEU A 277 6.18 12.47 -42.19
N PRO A 278 6.15 13.78 -42.49
CA PRO A 278 6.79 14.35 -43.68
C PRO A 278 8.30 14.02 -43.73
N ALA A 279 8.81 13.73 -44.94
CA ALA A 279 10.21 13.33 -45.14
C ALA A 279 11.19 14.39 -44.61
N ASP A 280 10.95 15.67 -44.87
CA ASP A 280 11.80 16.77 -44.39
C ASP A 280 11.91 16.81 -42.86
N LYS A 281 10.83 16.44 -42.17
CA LYS A 281 10.80 16.37 -40.70
C LYS A 281 11.66 15.21 -40.19
N LEU A 282 11.58 14.06 -40.86
CA LEU A 282 12.39 12.89 -40.54
C LEU A 282 13.88 13.16 -40.78
N SER A 283 14.24 13.80 -41.90
CA SER A 283 15.62 14.18 -42.21
C SER A 283 16.19 15.15 -41.15
N ASN A 284 15.42 16.16 -40.74
CA ASN A 284 15.83 17.08 -39.66
C ASN A 284 16.10 16.35 -38.34
N TYR A 285 15.26 15.37 -37.98
CA TYR A 285 15.51 14.59 -36.78
C TYR A 285 16.79 13.76 -36.86
N GLN A 286 17.07 13.17 -38.02
CA GLN A 286 18.29 12.43 -38.27
C GLN A 286 19.53 13.35 -38.16
N GLU A 287 19.50 14.52 -38.79
CA GLU A 287 20.59 15.50 -38.70
C GLU A 287 20.85 15.94 -37.25
N ARG A 288 19.80 16.23 -36.48
CA ARG A 288 19.93 16.61 -35.06
C ARG A 288 20.46 15.48 -34.18
N PHE A 289 20.11 14.24 -34.52
CA PHE A 289 20.63 13.05 -33.85
C PHE A 289 22.13 12.91 -34.09
N GLU A 290 22.57 13.07 -35.34
CA GLU A 290 23.99 13.03 -35.74
C GLU A 290 24.81 14.17 -35.14
N GLN A 291 24.20 15.34 -34.93
CA GLN A 291 24.81 16.48 -34.23
C GLN A 291 24.87 16.30 -32.71
N GLY A 292 24.30 15.23 -32.15
CA GLY A 292 24.32 14.97 -30.71
C GLY A 292 23.34 15.81 -29.88
N LEU A 293 22.35 16.44 -30.51
CA LEU A 293 21.36 17.31 -29.84
C LEU A 293 20.23 16.50 -29.17
N TYR A 294 20.59 15.45 -28.43
CA TYR A 294 19.66 14.43 -27.93
C TYR A 294 18.57 14.99 -27.01
N ALA A 295 18.95 15.89 -26.10
CA ALA A 295 18.06 16.50 -25.11
C ALA A 295 16.88 17.23 -25.78
N ASP A 296 17.19 18.15 -26.70
CA ASP A 296 16.18 18.91 -27.42
C ASP A 296 15.42 18.04 -28.42
N LEU A 297 16.10 17.07 -29.03
CA LEU A 297 15.51 16.15 -29.98
C LEU A 297 14.40 15.30 -29.32
N ILE A 298 14.62 14.77 -28.11
CA ILE A 298 13.60 14.01 -27.37
C ILE A 298 12.30 14.82 -27.23
N VAL A 299 12.39 16.11 -26.87
CA VAL A 299 11.20 16.96 -26.67
C VAL A 299 10.35 17.04 -27.96
N ASP A 300 10.99 17.15 -29.12
CA ASP A 300 10.30 17.26 -30.40
C ASP A 300 9.85 15.89 -30.95
N LEU A 301 10.56 14.81 -30.63
CA LEU A 301 10.16 13.45 -30.97
C LEU A 301 8.89 13.05 -30.22
N GLU A 302 8.86 13.30 -28.92
CA GLU A 302 7.71 13.02 -28.06
C GLU A 302 6.46 13.77 -28.53
N ALA A 303 6.63 15.03 -28.97
CA ALA A 303 5.54 15.80 -29.55
C ALA A 303 5.01 15.19 -30.87
N SER A 304 5.88 14.59 -31.69
CA SER A 304 5.48 13.92 -32.93
C SER A 304 4.83 12.57 -32.68
N LEU A 305 5.37 11.77 -31.74
CA LEU A 305 4.81 10.48 -31.35
C LEU A 305 3.40 10.63 -30.78
N ALA A 306 3.11 11.73 -30.09
CA ALA A 306 1.76 12.06 -29.62
C ALA A 306 0.71 12.20 -30.73
N GLY A 307 1.11 12.50 -31.97
CA GLY A 307 0.24 12.61 -33.13
C GLY A 307 0.46 11.52 -34.19
N SER A 308 1.38 10.58 -33.94
CA SER A 308 1.75 9.53 -34.88
C SER A 308 2.00 8.22 -34.11
N PRO A 309 0.92 7.60 -33.59
CA PRO A 309 0.99 6.45 -32.66
C PRO A 309 1.75 5.23 -33.20
N PHE A 310 1.77 5.08 -34.54
CA PHE A 310 2.33 3.93 -35.24
C PHE A 310 3.70 4.20 -35.87
N TRP A 311 4.33 5.35 -35.56
CA TRP A 311 5.69 5.63 -35.98
C TRP A 311 6.69 4.99 -35.00
N PHE A 312 7.00 3.71 -35.20
CA PHE A 312 7.84 2.95 -34.26
C PHE A 312 9.32 3.28 -34.38
N ASP A 313 9.79 3.72 -35.56
CA ASP A 313 11.16 4.20 -35.72
C ASP A 313 11.43 5.41 -34.80
N GLY A 314 10.42 6.26 -34.57
CA GLY A 314 10.52 7.36 -33.61
C GLY A 314 10.71 6.88 -32.17
N GLN A 315 10.09 5.75 -31.78
CA GLN A 315 10.30 5.15 -30.45
C GLN A 315 11.74 4.67 -30.28
N ARG A 316 12.29 3.99 -31.29
CA ARG A 316 13.70 3.57 -31.30
C ARG A 316 14.63 4.78 -31.23
N MET A 317 14.33 5.86 -31.95
CA MET A 317 15.17 7.04 -31.93
C MET A 317 15.16 7.75 -30.57
N VAL A 318 14.01 7.84 -29.89
CA VAL A 318 13.94 8.31 -28.50
C VAL A 318 14.79 7.42 -27.60
N TRP A 319 14.71 6.10 -27.74
CA TRP A 319 15.51 5.15 -26.96
C TRP A 319 17.02 5.35 -27.19
N ASN A 320 17.44 5.57 -28.45
CA ASN A 320 18.84 5.86 -28.79
C ASN A 320 19.31 7.19 -28.18
N CYS A 321 18.48 8.24 -28.21
CA CYS A 321 18.78 9.51 -27.54
C CYS A 321 18.95 9.32 -26.03
N LEU A 322 18.05 8.56 -25.39
CA LEU A 322 18.13 8.26 -23.96
C LEU A 322 19.38 7.45 -23.61
N LYS A 323 19.76 6.49 -24.46
CA LYS A 323 21.01 5.73 -24.33
C LYS A 323 22.22 6.65 -24.37
N ALA A 324 22.27 7.58 -25.32
CA ALA A 324 23.35 8.55 -25.43
C ALA A 324 23.43 9.50 -24.22
N LEU A 325 22.29 9.77 -23.58
CA LEU A 325 22.20 10.59 -22.35
C LEU A 325 22.38 9.80 -21.05
N GLY A 326 22.60 8.48 -21.10
CA GLY A 326 22.72 7.62 -19.90
C GLY A 326 21.41 7.46 -19.11
N GLY A 327 20.25 7.62 -19.76
CA GLY A 327 18.93 7.59 -19.14
C GLY A 327 18.31 6.19 -19.00
N GLU A 328 19.01 5.24 -18.37
CA GLU A 328 18.59 3.82 -18.32
C GLU A 328 17.15 3.61 -17.81
N ALA A 329 16.77 4.30 -16.74
CA ALA A 329 15.41 4.20 -16.20
C ALA A 329 14.34 4.68 -17.20
N ALA A 330 14.63 5.74 -17.97
CA ALA A 330 13.72 6.25 -18.99
C ALA A 330 13.67 5.32 -20.21
N MET A 331 14.80 4.72 -20.60
CA MET A 331 14.84 3.68 -21.63
C MET A 331 13.92 2.53 -21.25
N ARG A 332 14.00 2.06 -19.99
CA ARG A 332 13.16 0.96 -19.51
C ARG A 332 11.68 1.28 -19.55
N GLU A 333 11.29 2.52 -19.28
CA GLU A 333 9.88 2.94 -19.43
C GLU A 333 9.40 2.89 -20.87
N VAL A 334 10.22 3.37 -21.82
CA VAL A 334 9.90 3.26 -23.25
C VAL A 334 9.75 1.79 -23.66
N GLU A 335 10.66 0.93 -23.20
CA GLU A 335 10.63 -0.51 -23.46
C GLU A 335 9.36 -1.17 -22.93
N VAL A 336 9.03 -0.97 -21.66
CA VAL A 336 7.88 -1.61 -21.01
C VAL A 336 6.57 -1.16 -21.64
N GLN A 337 6.40 0.14 -21.90
CA GLN A 337 5.19 0.65 -22.51
C GLN A 337 5.00 0.11 -23.93
N PHE A 338 6.09 0.01 -24.70
CA PHE A 338 6.02 -0.53 -26.05
C PHE A 338 5.78 -2.05 -26.06
N ALA A 339 6.39 -2.79 -25.12
CA ALA A 339 6.12 -4.22 -24.93
C ALA A 339 4.65 -4.48 -24.61
N LEU A 340 3.99 -3.63 -23.81
CA LEU A 340 2.56 -3.75 -23.51
C LEU A 340 1.68 -3.55 -24.74
N LEU A 341 2.05 -2.65 -25.67
CA LEU A 341 1.35 -2.50 -26.94
C LEU A 341 1.52 -3.74 -27.81
N LEU A 342 2.76 -4.20 -28.01
CA LEU A 342 3.04 -5.36 -28.87
C LEU A 342 2.48 -6.66 -28.30
N LYS A 343 2.43 -6.81 -26.98
CA LYS A 343 1.74 -7.95 -26.34
C LYS A 343 0.23 -7.92 -26.60
N ARG A 344 -0.36 -6.73 -26.69
CA ARG A 344 -1.79 -6.54 -26.97
C ARG A 344 -2.10 -6.80 -28.44
N ILE A 345 -1.26 -6.32 -29.35
CA ILE A 345 -1.45 -6.41 -30.79
C ILE A 345 -0.11 -6.76 -31.46
N PRO A 346 0.28 -8.05 -31.49
CA PRO A 346 1.59 -8.48 -32.01
C PRO A 346 1.81 -8.15 -33.49
N ASP A 347 0.77 -8.31 -34.32
CA ASP A 347 0.85 -8.15 -35.78
C ASP A 347 1.05 -6.69 -36.22
N LEU A 348 1.06 -5.74 -35.28
CA LEU A 348 1.17 -4.31 -35.56
C LEU A 348 2.52 -3.94 -36.20
N VAL A 349 3.58 -4.71 -35.91
CA VAL A 349 4.92 -4.51 -36.47
C VAL A 349 5.01 -4.87 -37.96
N GLU A 350 4.03 -5.60 -38.49
CA GLU A 350 4.01 -6.06 -39.89
C GLU A 350 3.29 -5.08 -40.82
N LEU A 351 2.65 -4.04 -40.26
CA LEU A 351 1.85 -3.09 -41.02
C LEU A 351 2.69 -2.00 -41.68
N ARG A 352 2.11 -1.40 -42.72
CA ARG A 352 2.71 -0.36 -43.55
C ARG A 352 1.81 0.88 -43.62
N PHE A 353 2.41 2.05 -43.75
CA PHE A 353 1.73 3.30 -44.07
C PHE A 353 1.18 3.28 -45.51
N HIS A 354 0.33 4.25 -45.85
CA HIS A 354 -0.30 4.38 -47.17
C HIS A 354 0.66 4.44 -48.37
N ASP A 355 1.93 4.80 -48.14
CA ASP A 355 2.99 4.88 -49.15
C ASP A 355 3.86 3.61 -49.22
N GLY A 356 3.47 2.54 -48.51
CA GLY A 356 4.13 1.24 -48.50
C GLY A 356 5.32 1.13 -47.54
N VAL A 357 5.72 2.22 -46.89
CA VAL A 357 6.78 2.21 -45.87
C VAL A 357 6.29 1.49 -44.61
N PRO A 358 7.08 0.58 -44.01
CA PRO A 358 6.67 -0.13 -42.81
C PRO A 358 6.58 0.80 -41.58
N PHE A 359 5.78 0.40 -40.59
CA PHE A 359 5.73 1.10 -39.30
C PHE A 359 7.04 1.00 -38.50
N ALA A 360 7.77 -0.10 -38.70
CA ALA A 360 9.09 -0.36 -38.16
C ALA A 360 10.04 -0.76 -39.29
N ASP A 361 11.14 -0.02 -39.46
CA ASP A 361 12.24 -0.39 -40.34
C ASP A 361 13.00 -1.63 -39.82
N VAL A 362 13.98 -2.10 -40.60
CA VAL A 362 14.77 -3.30 -40.25
C VAL A 362 15.51 -3.14 -38.93
N GLU A 363 16.05 -1.96 -38.64
CA GLU A 363 16.78 -1.68 -37.39
C GLU A 363 15.82 -1.59 -36.19
N THR A 364 14.61 -1.07 -36.41
CA THR A 364 13.53 -1.02 -35.42
C THR A 364 13.03 -2.42 -35.09
N LEU A 365 12.89 -3.31 -36.09
CA LEU A 365 12.56 -4.71 -35.85
C LEU A 365 13.67 -5.42 -35.05
N GLN A 366 14.95 -5.16 -35.34
CA GLN A 366 16.07 -5.70 -34.57
C GLN A 366 16.07 -5.18 -33.13
N TRP A 367 15.82 -3.89 -32.92
CA TRP A 367 15.69 -3.28 -31.59
C TRP A 367 14.51 -3.89 -30.81
N ILE A 368 13.37 -4.09 -31.47
CA ILE A 368 12.20 -4.75 -30.87
C ILE A 368 12.56 -6.16 -30.39
N ALA A 369 13.21 -6.97 -31.25
CA ALA A 369 13.62 -8.31 -30.88
C ALA A 369 14.63 -8.33 -29.72
N ALA A 370 15.57 -7.39 -29.70
CA ALA A 370 16.66 -7.35 -28.72
C ALA A 370 16.29 -6.76 -27.35
N HIS A 371 15.32 -5.83 -27.29
CA HIS A 371 15.04 -5.06 -26.07
C HIS A 371 13.58 -5.09 -25.62
N ILE A 372 12.63 -5.36 -26.53
CA ILE A 372 11.19 -5.28 -26.25
C ILE A 372 10.57 -6.67 -26.06
N LEU A 373 10.87 -7.59 -26.98
CA LEU A 373 10.33 -8.96 -27.00
C LEU A 373 11.30 -10.00 -26.43
N VAL A 374 12.27 -9.57 -25.60
CA VAL A 374 13.23 -10.49 -24.98
C VAL A 374 12.45 -11.62 -24.30
N PRO A 375 12.58 -12.87 -24.74
CA PRO A 375 11.94 -13.99 -24.07
C PRO A 375 12.39 -13.97 -22.61
N GLU A 376 11.46 -14.17 -21.67
CA GLU A 376 11.83 -14.47 -20.29
C GLU A 376 12.71 -15.73 -20.33
N GLY A 377 14.02 -15.50 -20.34
CA GLY A 377 15.02 -16.56 -20.42
C GLY A 377 14.89 -17.44 -19.20
N ASN A 378 14.68 -18.73 -19.48
CA ASN A 378 14.91 -19.85 -18.59
C ASN A 378 16.03 -19.52 -17.59
N SER A 379 15.65 -19.35 -16.33
CA SER A 379 16.52 -19.67 -15.20
C SER A 379 16.62 -21.19 -15.14
N GLU A 380 17.35 -21.78 -16.10
CA GLU A 380 17.90 -23.10 -15.91
C GLU A 380 18.84 -23.02 -14.71
N LYS A 381 18.46 -23.80 -13.69
CA LYS A 381 19.26 -24.12 -12.54
C LYS A 381 20.58 -24.72 -13.01
N ASP A 382 21.68 -24.11 -12.60
CA ASP A 382 22.91 -24.83 -12.28
C ASP A 382 23.17 -24.68 -10.77
#